data_AF-A0A822HNX6-F1
#
_entry.id   AF-A0A822HNX6-F1
#
_cell.length_a   1.000
_cell.length_b   1.000
_cell.length_c   1.000
_cell.angle_alpha   90.00
_cell.angle_beta   90.00
_cell.angle_gamma   90.00
#
_symmetry.space_group_name_H-M   'P 1'
#
loop_
_entity.id
_entity.type
_entity.pdbx_description
1 polymer ?
#
loop_
_entity_poly.entity_id
_entity_poly.type
_entity_poly.pdbx_seq_one_letter_code
_entity_poly.pdbx_strand_id
1 'polypeptide(L)'
;KRQWAGIELDRAYQIRPYVFDKNVQSIATLVLVVDFLSKKNITNDPYDTDKMAVEFLQQYVDHAFSDGQKLPFQFMDKKPLTLAVKEIE
;
A
#
# COMPACT_ATOMS: atom_id res chain seq x y z
N LYS A 1 5.79 6.70 1.44
CA LYS A 1 6.78 6.52 0.34
C LYS A 1 8.20 6.98 0.72
N ARG A 2 8.48 8.26 1.02
CA ARG A 2 9.85 8.74 1.39
C ARG A 2 10.50 7.99 2.56
N GLN A 3 9.76 7.82 3.66
CA GLN A 3 10.27 7.12 4.85
C GLN A 3 10.63 5.65 4.60
N TRP A 4 9.88 4.99 3.71
CA TRP A 4 10.17 3.60 3.32
C TRP A 4 11.38 3.52 2.38
N ALA A 5 11.45 4.41 1.39
CA ALA A 5 12.53 4.43 0.41
C ALA A 5 13.83 5.10 0.91
N GLY A 6 13.88 5.55 2.17
CA GLY A 6 15.03 6.28 2.72
C GLY A 6 15.39 7.54 1.93
N ILE A 7 14.38 8.20 1.34
CA ILE A 7 14.60 9.38 0.50
C ILE A 7 14.75 10.61 1.38
N GLU A 8 15.93 11.20 1.34
CA GLU A 8 16.30 12.45 1.99
C GLU A 8 15.89 13.63 1.10
N LEU A 9 15.50 14.74 1.73
CA LEU A 9 15.30 16.00 1.01
C LEU A 9 16.65 16.49 0.49
N ASP A 10 16.65 17.11 -0.69
CA ASP A 10 17.82 17.74 -1.35
C ASP A 10 18.94 16.82 -1.84
N ARG A 11 18.74 15.49 -1.81
CA ARG A 11 19.67 14.54 -2.42
C ARG A 11 19.30 14.26 -3.88
N ALA A 12 20.30 14.21 -4.75
CA ALA A 12 20.11 13.79 -6.15
C ALA A 12 20.00 12.26 -6.25
N TYR A 13 18.99 11.78 -6.98
CA TYR A 13 18.75 10.36 -7.22
C TYR A 13 18.80 10.06 -8.72
N GLN A 14 19.38 8.92 -9.08
CA GLN A 14 19.34 8.46 -10.46
C GLN A 14 18.02 7.75 -10.72
N ILE A 15 17.19 8.32 -11.59
CA ILE A 15 15.92 7.72 -12.00
C ILE A 15 16.13 7.02 -13.34
N ARG A 16 15.70 5.77 -13.44
CA ARG A 16 15.69 5.00 -14.69
C ARG A 16 14.29 4.41 -14.91
N PRO A 17 13.79 4.38 -16.14
CA PRO A 17 12.55 3.68 -16.44
C PRO A 17 12.74 2.19 -16.13
N TYR A 18 11.75 1.61 -15.44
CA TYR A 18 11.69 0.18 -15.17
C TYR A 18 10.40 -0.36 -15.80
N VAL A 19 10.54 -1.39 -16.63
CA VAL A 19 9.41 -2.06 -17.28
C VAL A 19 9.25 -3.42 -16.62
N PHE A 20 8.08 -3.67 -16.05
CA PHE A 20 7.77 -4.95 -15.44
C PHE A 20 7.49 -6.01 -16.51
N ASP A 21 8.00 -7.22 -16.30
CA ASP A 21 7.62 -8.38 -17.10
C ASP A 21 6.31 -8.96 -16.56
N LYS A 22 5.22 -8.73 -17.30
CA LYS A 22 3.86 -9.13 -16.91
C LYS A 22 3.69 -10.64 -16.74
N ASN A 23 4.57 -11.46 -17.29
CA ASN A 23 4.45 -12.92 -17.18
C ASN A 23 4.94 -13.47 -15.84
N VAL A 24 5.83 -12.74 -15.16
CA VAL A 24 6.51 -13.19 -13.93
C VAL A 24 6.43 -12.19 -12.77
N GLN A 25 6.04 -10.95 -13.04
CA GLN A 25 5.97 -9.87 -12.04
C GLN A 25 4.55 -9.30 -11.89
N SER A 26 3.54 -10.01 -12.41
CA SER A 26 2.14 -9.73 -12.08
C SER A 26 1.83 -10.30 -10.72
N ILE A 27 1.17 -9.50 -9.89
CA ILE A 27 0.79 -9.91 -8.54
C ILE A 27 -0.50 -10.73 -8.63
N ALA A 28 -0.44 -12.01 -8.27
CA ALA A 28 -1.59 -12.88 -8.17
C ALA A 28 -2.24 -12.77 -6.78
N THR A 29 -1.42 -12.80 -5.73
CA THR A 29 -1.88 -12.68 -4.34
C THR A 29 -1.08 -11.61 -3.62
N LEU A 30 -1.79 -10.73 -2.90
CA LEU A 30 -1.16 -9.68 -2.09
C LEU A 30 -1.70 -9.76 -0.65
N VAL A 31 -0.82 -10.05 0.31
CA VAL A 31 -1.17 -10.08 1.73
C VAL A 31 -0.78 -8.75 2.36
N LEU A 32 -1.80 -8.03 2.84
CA LEU A 32 -1.65 -6.72 3.46
C LEU A 32 -2.00 -6.80 4.95
N VAL A 33 -1.16 -6.20 5.78
CA VAL A 33 -1.44 -5.96 7.19
C VAL A 33 -2.02 -4.56 7.33
N VAL A 34 -3.20 -4.47 7.94
CA VAL A 34 -3.92 -3.21 8.14
C VAL A 34 -3.72 -2.73 9.57
N ASP A 35 -3.38 -1.46 9.74
CA ASP A 35 -3.31 -0.78 11.04
C ASP A 35 -3.95 0.62 10.94
N PHE A 36 -4.32 1.22 12.06
CA PHE A 36 -4.76 2.61 12.10
C PHE A 36 -3.57 3.54 11.94
N LEU A 37 -3.69 4.57 11.09
CA LEU A 37 -2.62 5.55 10.91
C LEU A 37 -2.31 6.31 12.21
N SER A 38 -3.28 6.44 13.11
CA SER A 38 -3.11 7.09 14.41
C SER A 38 -3.76 6.29 15.53
N LYS A 39 -2.95 5.93 16.54
CA LYS A 39 -3.39 5.25 17.77
C LYS A 39 -4.41 6.03 18.61
N LYS A 40 -4.60 7.32 18.32
CA LYS A 40 -5.61 8.17 18.99
C LYS A 40 -7.01 8.04 18.38
N ASN A 41 -7.13 7.44 17.20
CA ASN A 41 -8.38 7.32 16.44
C ASN A 41 -8.71 5.85 16.16
N ILE A 42 -8.54 4.99 17.17
CA ILE A 42 -8.92 3.58 17.07
C ILE A 42 -10.44 3.49 17.18
N THR A 43 -11.06 2.87 16.18
CA THR A 43 -12.51 2.66 16.13
C THR A 43 -12.80 1.16 16.08
N ASN A 44 -13.83 0.70 16.79
CA ASN A 44 -14.31 -0.68 16.71
C ASN A 44 -15.38 -0.88 15.62
N ASP A 45 -15.51 0.06 14.67
CA ASP A 45 -16.43 -0.08 13.55
C ASP A 45 -16.12 -1.33 12.73
N PRO A 46 -17.14 -2.09 12.30
CA PRO A 46 -16.94 -3.27 11.47
C PRO A 46 -16.40 -2.86 10.10
N TYR A 47 -15.23 -3.38 9.72
CA TYR A 47 -14.66 -3.18 8.39
C TYR A 47 -14.98 -4.39 7.51
N ASP A 48 -15.52 -4.12 6.32
CA ASP A 48 -15.83 -5.13 5.31
C ASP A 48 -14.59 -5.31 4.43
N THR A 49 -13.88 -6.42 4.63
CA THR A 49 -12.61 -6.70 3.96
C THR A 49 -12.76 -6.89 2.45
N ASP A 50 -13.90 -7.44 1.99
CA ASP A 50 -14.17 -7.60 0.56
C ASP A 50 -14.33 -6.24 -0.11
N LYS A 51 -15.08 -5.32 0.50
CA LYS A 51 -15.20 -3.95 0.00
C LYS A 51 -13.88 -3.19 0.06
N MET A 52 -13.10 -3.39 1.12
CA MET A 52 -11.76 -2.79 1.22
C MET A 52 -10.85 -3.28 0.09
N ALA A 53 -10.89 -4.57 -0.25
CA ALA A 53 -10.11 -5.14 -1.34
C ALA A 53 -10.53 -4.54 -2.69
N VAL A 54 -11.83 -4.36 -2.94
CA VAL A 54 -12.33 -3.73 -4.17
C VAL A 54 -11.88 -2.27 -4.28
N GLU A 55 -12.05 -1.46 -3.23
CA GLU A 55 -11.58 -0.06 -3.23
C GLU A 55 -10.06 0.03 -3.35
N PHE A 56 -9.33 -0.87 -2.69
CA PHE A 56 -7.89 -0.95 -2.80
C PHE A 56 -7.44 -1.20 -4.24
N LEU A 57 -8.06 -2.17 -4.92
CA LEU A 57 -7.76 -2.45 -6.32
C LEU A 57 -8.13 -1.27 -7.23
N GLN A 58 -9.23 -0.56 -6.96
CA GLN A 58 -9.59 0.63 -7.74
C GLN A 58 -8.58 1.77 -7.58
N GLN A 59 -8.07 1.99 -6.36
CA GLN A 59 -7.12 3.07 -6.09
C GLN A 59 -5.69 2.72 -6.53
N TYR A 60 -5.32 1.45 -6.48
CA TYR A 60 -3.96 0.97 -6.69
C TYR A 60 -3.79 0.01 -7.88
N VAL A 61 -4.70 0.05 -8.85
CA VAL A 61 -4.52 -0.68 -10.11
C VAL A 61 -3.22 -0.24 -10.79
N ASP A 62 -2.52 -1.18 -11.43
CA ASP A 62 -1.23 -0.99 -12.11
C ASP A 62 -0.11 -0.38 -11.24
N HIS A 63 -0.23 -0.45 -9.91
CA HIS A 63 0.84 -0.03 -9.01
C HIS A 63 1.80 -1.17 -8.69
N ALA A 64 3.08 -0.83 -8.66
CA ALA A 64 4.11 -1.71 -8.13
C ALA A 64 4.12 -1.66 -6.59
N PHE A 65 4.23 -2.85 -6.00
CA PHE A 65 4.39 -3.05 -4.57
C PHE A 65 5.70 -3.75 -4.27
N SER A 66 6.19 -3.57 -3.05
CA SER A 66 7.40 -4.23 -2.56
C SER A 66 7.19 -4.69 -1.12
N ASP A 67 7.91 -5.74 -0.73
CA ASP A 67 7.79 -6.29 0.62
C ASP A 67 8.09 -5.22 1.70
N GLY A 68 7.28 -5.21 2.75
CA GLY A 68 7.36 -4.23 3.84
C GLY A 68 6.95 -2.79 3.47
N GLN A 69 6.50 -2.53 2.24
CA GLN A 69 6.07 -1.21 1.82
C GLN A 69 4.83 -0.77 2.61
N LYS A 70 4.92 0.43 3.20
CA LYS A 70 3.81 1.07 3.91
C LYS A 70 3.14 2.13 3.05
N LEU A 71 1.83 2.07 2.97
CA LEU A 71 0.99 2.97 2.20
C LEU A 71 -0.23 3.42 3.03
N PRO A 72 -0.62 4.71 2.93
CA PRO A 72 -1.85 5.18 3.52
C PRO A 72 -3.05 4.66 2.73
N PHE A 73 -4.12 4.28 3.40
CA PHE A 73 -5.36 3.83 2.78
C PHE A 73 -6.55 4.50 3.45
N GLN A 74 -7.44 5.05 2.63
CA GLN A 74 -8.64 5.71 3.09
C GLN A 74 -9.81 4.90 2.55
N PHE A 75 -10.57 4.28 3.46
CA PHE A 75 -11.73 3.48 3.10
C PHE A 75 -13.00 4.28 3.38
N MET A 76 -13.70 4.74 2.33
CA MET A 76 -14.89 5.58 2.46
C MET A 76 -14.66 6.78 3.42
N ASP A 77 -15.64 7.13 4.25
CA ASP A 77 -15.56 8.15 5.30
C ASP A 77 -14.98 7.64 6.63
N LYS A 78 -14.30 6.47 6.62
CA LYS A 78 -13.71 5.92 7.86
C LYS A 78 -12.39 6.59 8.21
N LYS A 79 -11.78 6.16 9.32
CA LYS A 79 -10.48 6.69 9.72
C LYS A 79 -9.38 6.21 8.75
N PRO A 80 -8.35 7.03 8.51
CA PRO A 80 -7.24 6.65 7.65
C PRO A 80 -6.48 5.48 8.25
N LEU A 81 -6.24 4.49 7.42
CA LEU A 81 -5.51 3.26 7.72
C LEU A 81 -4.12 3.33 7.10
N THR A 82 -3.24 2.49 7.62
CA THR A 82 -1.94 2.20 7.03
C THR A 82 -1.94 0.74 6.63
N LEU A 83 -1.68 0.46 5.36
CA LEU A 83 -1.46 -0.90 4.86
C LEU A 83 0.05 -1.14 4.78
N ALA A 84 0.49 -2.28 5.27
CA ALA A 84 1.85 -2.77 5.13
C ALA A 84 1.83 -4.05 4.30
N VAL A 85 2.62 -4.08 3.22
CA VAL A 85 2.81 -5.30 2.41
C VAL A 85 3.56 -6.33 3.25
N LYS A 86 2.96 -7.51 3.42
CA LYS A 86 3.55 -8.63 4.15
C LYS A 86 4.04 -9.73 3.21
N GLU A 87 3.32 -9.94 2.11
CA GLU A 87 3.63 -11.00 1.16
C GLU A 87 3.08 -10.62 -0.22
N ILE A 88 3.82 -10.99 -1.26
CA ILE A 88 3.46 -10.80 -2.67
C ILE A 88 3.76 -12.13 -3.37
N GLU A 89 2.76 -12.73 -4.00
CA GLU A 89 2.88 -13.92 -4.86
C GLU A 89 2.47 -13.61 -6.31
#